data_AF-A0A401P5G0-F1
#
_entry.id   AF-A0A401P5G0-F1
#
_cell.length_a   1.000
_cell.length_b   1.000
_cell.length_c   1.000
_cell.angle_alpha   90.00
_cell.angle_beta   90.00
_cell.angle_gamma   90.00
#
_symmetry.space_group_name_H-M   'P 1'
#
loop_
_entity.id
_entity.type
_entity.pdbx_description
1 polymer ?
#
loop_
_entity_poly.entity_id
_entity_poly.type
_entity_poly.pdbx_seq_one_letter_code
_entity_poly.pdbx_strand_id
1 'polypeptide(L)' 'MAYYFEWDDIALRNFSKFCLEQSLEEQEHAVKLMKFQNLRGGRIILKDIKKLKQDEWGNGLEVMKRALCLEKDVNQ' A
#
# COMPACT_ATOMS: atom_id res chain seq x y z
N MET A 1 -5.27 1.67 -4.98
CA MET A 1 -4.71 2.72 -5.86
C MET A 1 -4.40 2.18 -7.26
N ALA A 2 -3.65 1.08 -7.43
CA ALA A 2 -3.28 0.57 -8.76
C ALA A 2 -4.48 0.41 -9.72
N TYR A 3 -5.49 -0.38 -9.34
CA TYR A 3 -6.68 -0.64 -10.15
C TYR A 3 -7.53 0.61 -10.48
N TYR A 4 -7.44 1.67 -9.68
CA TYR A 4 -8.12 2.93 -10.00
C TYR A 4 -7.54 3.56 -11.27
N PHE A 5 -6.21 3.51 -11.44
CA PHE A 5 -5.55 4.02 -12.64
C PHE A 5 -5.71 3.12 -13.88
N GLU A 6 -6.30 1.93 -13.72
CA GLU A 6 -6.64 1.02 -14.81
C GLU A 6 -8.04 1.21 -15.36
N TRP A 7 -8.89 1.99 -14.68
CA TRP A 7 -10.20 2.36 -15.20
C TRP A 7 -10.06 3.08 -16.55
N ASP A 8 -11.01 2.80 -17.44
CA ASP A 8 -11.01 3.25 -18.83
C ASP A 8 -11.07 4.77 -18.97
N ASP A 9 -11.68 5.46 -18.01
CA ASP A 9 -11.78 6.91 -17.92
C ASP A 9 -10.51 7.61 -17.37
N ILE A 10 -9.59 6.86 -16.74
CA ILE A 10 -8.34 7.38 -16.15
C ILE A 10 -7.11 6.95 -16.95
N ALA A 11 -7.00 5.65 -17.26
CA ALA A 11 -6.01 5.06 -18.15
C ALA A 11 -4.52 5.40 -17.90
N LEU A 12 -4.12 5.69 -16.65
CA LEU A 12 -2.74 6.02 -16.28
C LEU A 12 -1.93 4.76 -15.93
N ARG A 13 -1.61 3.95 -16.96
CA ARG A 13 -0.96 2.63 -16.79
C ARG A 13 0.34 2.62 -15.98
N ASN A 14 1.18 3.64 -16.15
CA ASN A 14 2.45 3.72 -15.40
C ASN A 14 2.23 4.02 -13.91
N PHE A 15 1.18 4.77 -13.57
CA PHE A 15 0.78 4.98 -12.18
C PHE A 15 0.17 3.70 -11.59
N SER A 16 -0.63 2.95 -12.36
CA SER A 16 -1.09 1.63 -11.91
C SER A 16 0.10 0.73 -11.58
N LYS A 17 1.04 0.59 -12.52
CA LYS A 17 2.24 -0.23 -12.35
C LYS A 17 3.04 0.18 -11.11
N PHE A 18 3.30 1.48 -10.94
CA PHE A 18 3.99 2.00 -9.77
C PHE A 18 3.26 1.63 -8.46
N CYS A 19 1.96 1.89 -8.38
CA CYS A 19 1.18 1.56 -7.17
C CYS A 19 1.11 0.06 -6.90
N LEU A 20 1.14 -0.79 -7.94
CA LEU A 20 1.16 -2.24 -7.79
C LEU A 20 2.52 -2.71 -7.27
N GLU A 21 3.62 -2.18 -7.79
CA GLU A 21 4.98 -2.46 -7.31
C GLU A 21 5.13 -2.08 -5.84
N GLN A 22 4.65 -0.90 -5.43
CA GLN A 22 4.66 -0.49 -4.02
C GLN A 22 3.79 -1.39 -3.13
N SER A 23 2.65 -1.86 -3.63
CA SER A 23 1.82 -2.83 -2.87
C SER A 23 2.52 -4.16 -2.64
N LEU A 24 3.35 -4.62 -3.60
CA LEU A 24 4.14 -5.84 -3.45
C LEU A 24 5.30 -5.63 -2.48
N GLU A 25 5.98 -4.49 -2.55
CA GLU A 25 7.06 -4.12 -1.63
C GLU A 25 6.57 -4.08 -0.17
N GLU A 26 5.41 -3.48 0.09
CA GLU A 26 4.82 -3.45 1.43
C GLU A 26 4.39 -4.84 1.93
N GLN A 27 3.96 -5.73 1.04
CA GLN A 27 3.72 -7.12 1.39
C GLN A 27 5.02 -7.83 1.81
N GLU A 28 6.13 -7.55 1.13
CA GLU A 28 7.45 -8.07 1.53
C GLU A 28 7.88 -7.50 2.89
N HIS A 29 7.65 -6.21 3.16
CA HIS A 29 7.90 -5.60 4.46
C HIS A 29 7.12 -6.28 5.58
N ALA A 30 5.82 -6.52 5.39
CA ALA A 30 4.99 -7.24 6.35
C ALA A 30 5.53 -8.67 6.62
N VAL A 31 5.94 -9.39 5.59
CA VAL A 31 6.52 -10.73 5.73
C VAL A 31 7.87 -10.70 6.46
N LYS A 32 8.72 -9.70 6.21
CA LYS A 32 10.00 -9.53 6.93
C LYS A 32 9.76 -9.34 8.44
N LEU A 33 8.76 -8.53 8.82
CA LEU A 33 8.40 -8.33 10.24
C LEU A 33 7.86 -9.62 10.88
N MET A 34 7.00 -10.36 10.19
CA MET A 34 6.50 -11.65 10.68
C MET A 34 7.63 -12.67 10.90
N LYS A 35 8.55 -12.77 9.95
CA LYS A 35 9.73 -13.63 10.07
C LYS A 35 10.61 -13.20 11.25
N PHE A 36 10.82 -11.90 11.43
CA PHE A 36 11.60 -11.37 12.55
C PHE A 36 10.95 -11.69 13.91
N GLN A 37 9.64 -11.53 14.02
CA GLN A 37 8.90 -11.89 15.25
C GLN A 37 9.08 -13.37 15.60
N ASN A 38 8.93 -14.27 14.61
CA ASN A 38 9.15 -15.71 14.79
C ASN A 38 10.60 -16.03 15.18
N LEU A 39 11.58 -15.36 14.56
CA LEU A 39 13.01 -15.55 14.86
C LEU A 39 13.34 -15.22 16.33
N ARG A 40 12.64 -14.25 16.92
CA ARG A 40 12.84 -13.85 18.33
C ARG A 40 11.99 -14.65 19.31
N GLY A 41 11.31 -15.72 18.85
CA GLY A 41 10.43 -16.56 19.67
C GLY A 41 9.08 -15.90 20.01
N GLY A 42 8.77 -14.77 19.38
CA GLY A 42 7.48 -14.11 19.50
C GLY A 42 6.36 -14.89 18.79
N ARG A 43 5.11 -14.61 19.16
CA ARG A 43 3.94 -15.15 18.46
C ARG A 43 3.29 -14.04 17.64
N ILE A 44 2.94 -14.35 16.39
CA ILE A 44 2.22 -13.43 15.51
C ILE A 44 0.74 -13.47 15.88
N ILE A 45 0.15 -12.30 16.16
CA ILE A 45 -1.29 -12.14 16.35
C ILE A 45 -1.79 -11.20 15.26
N LEU A 46 -2.48 -11.77 14.26
CA LEU A 46 -3.04 -11.00 13.15
C LEU A 46 -4.32 -10.28 13.59
N LYS A 47 -4.54 -9.11 13.00
CA LYS A 47 -5.77 -8.30 13.16
C LYS A 47 -6.31 -7.94 11.79
N ASP A 48 -7.55 -7.47 11.77
CA ASP A 48 -8.23 -7.07 10.55
C ASP A 48 -7.50 -5.93 9.83
N ILE A 49 -7.27 -6.10 8.53
CA ILE A 49 -6.78 -5.05 7.64
C ILE A 49 -7.98 -4.22 7.22
N LYS A 50 -8.03 -2.97 7.69
CA LYS A 50 -9.13 -2.06 7.36
C LYS A 50 -9.08 -1.68 5.89
N LYS A 51 -10.26 -1.64 5.25
CA LYS A 51 -10.43 -1.04 3.93
C LYS A 51 -9.96 0.42 3.96
N LEU A 52 -9.40 0.88 2.85
CA LEU A 52 -9.07 2.28 2.64
C LEU A 52 -10.33 3.16 2.76
N LYS A 53 -10.16 4.39 3.27
CA LYS A 53 -11.27 5.32 3.54
C LYS A 53 -11.99 5.83 2.28
N GLN A 54 -11.37 5.70 1.12
CA GLN A 54 -11.86 6.20 -0.16
C GLN A 54 -11.60 5.16 -1.25
N ASP A 55 -12.53 5.07 -2.19
CA ASP A 55 -12.44 4.18 -3.37
C ASP A 55 -12.01 4.96 -4.63
N GLU A 56 -12.34 6.25 -4.70
CA GLU A 56 -11.89 7.19 -5.73
C GLU A 56 -10.65 7.96 -5.26
N TRP A 57 -9.71 8.18 -6.17
CA TRP A 57 -8.40 8.76 -5.85
C TRP A 57 -8.10 10.09 -6.58
N GLY A 58 -9.08 10.63 -7.30
CA GLY A 58 -8.95 11.89 -8.03
C GLY A 58 -7.90 11.82 -9.13
N ASN A 59 -6.92 12.73 -9.08
CA ASN A 59 -5.83 12.80 -10.06
C ASN A 59 -4.50 12.24 -9.50
N GLY A 60 -3.51 12.04 -10.37
CA GLY A 60 -2.22 11.49 -9.98
C GLY A 60 -1.50 12.26 -8.87
N LEU A 61 -1.65 13.59 -8.79
CA LEU A 61 -1.04 14.41 -7.75
C LEU A 61 -1.64 14.10 -6.37
N GLU A 62 -2.96 13.95 -6.29
CA GLU A 62 -3.66 13.59 -5.06
C GLU A 62 -3.25 12.21 -4.56
N VAL A 63 -3.11 11.25 -5.48
CA VAL A 63 -2.64 9.90 -5.13
C VAL A 63 -1.22 9.94 -4.57
N MET A 64 -0.31 10.67 -5.21
CA MET A 64 1.07 10.77 -4.72
C MET A 64 1.16 11.49 -3.37
N LYS A 65 0.37 12.54 -3.15
CA LYS A 65 0.27 13.19 -1.83
C LYS A 65 -0.26 12.22 -0.77
N ARG A 66 -1.23 11.37 -1.13
CA ARG A 66 -1.81 10.39 -0.21
C ARG A 66 -0.84 9.26 0.11
N ALA A 67 -0.12 8.75 -0.89
CA ALA A 67 0.95 7.78 -0.70
C ALA A 67 2.04 8.35 0.21
N LEU A 68 2.50 9.59 -0.04
CA LEU A 68 3.48 10.26 0.83
C LEU A 68 2.99 10.43 2.28
N CYS A 69 1.71 10.72 2.47
CA CYS A 69 1.14 10.80 3.82
C CYS A 69 1.16 9.43 4.52
N LEU A 70 0.82 8.35 3.80
CA LEU A 70 0.83 6.99 4.33
C LEU A 70 2.24 6.56 4.74
N GLU A 71 3.24 6.82 3.90
CA GLU A 71 4.64 6.48 4.19
C GLU A 71 5.17 7.24 5.42
N LYS A 72 4.77 8.50 5.57
CA LYS A 72 5.10 9.27 6.78
C LYS A 72 4.45 8.70 8.03
N ASP A 73 3.20 8.27 7.94
CA ASP A 73 2.47 7.65 9.05
C ASP A 73 3.11 6.31 9.47
N VAL A 74 3.68 5.55 8.51
CA VAL A 74 4.42 4.30 8.78
C VAL A 74 5.80 4.56 9.40
N ASN A 75 6.46 5.65 9.02
CA ASN A 75 7.80 5.98 9.49
C ASN A 75 7.82 6.65 10.88
N GLN A 76 6.72 7.23 11.36
CA GLN A 76 6.63 7.86 12.68
C GLN A 76 6.55 6.85 13.82
#